data_AF-A0A5J4NRS2-F1
#
_entry.id   AF-A0A5J4NRS2-F1
#
_cell.length_a   1.000
_cell.length_b   1.000
_cell.length_c   1.000
_cell.angle_alpha   90.00
_cell.angle_beta   90.00
_cell.angle_gamma   90.00
#
_symmetry.space_group_name_H-M   'P 1'
#
loop_
_entity.id
_entity.type
_entity.pdbx_description
1 polymer ?
#
loop_
_entity_poly.entity_id
_entity_poly.type
_entity_poly.pdbx_seq_one_letter_code
_entity_poly.pdbx_strand_id
1 'polypeptide(L)'
;MKNQLTIDAWPAHASSRFRATNQIYFSPKGHLIHQSAEKSKLPPVNKPRFLEILEARVNKEKAKFRVTEGQPNPLRLQIYREVFTIFIQTCVYYGPLLARIKDEYESYLVHIQDQLKKLQPIRELLWTVSQECENRVSSMHRQENKEIKKLKLEKKALMAQIARLYEEGNSLTCEVEHLTSELEKKADAWRTESDGRKLLVSEVNELTSRLKEMESLARAEVADDSEDPLKLRIALEWVINF
;
A
#
# COMPACT_ATOMS: atom_id res chain seq x y z
N MET A 1 80.25 17.11 20.99
CA MET A 1 80.44 15.78 20.36
C MET A 1 79.09 15.32 19.83
N LYS A 2 78.98 15.11 18.51
CA LYS A 2 77.74 14.69 17.85
C LYS A 2 77.56 13.19 18.10
N ASN A 3 76.60 12.82 18.93
CA ASN A 3 76.16 11.43 19.06
C ASN A 3 75.39 11.05 17.79
N GLN A 4 76.12 10.65 16.74
CA GLN A 4 75.53 9.93 15.62
C GLN A 4 75.04 8.58 16.16
N LEU A 5 73.74 8.48 16.41
CA LEU A 5 73.06 7.21 16.60
C LEU A 5 73.06 6.50 15.23
N THR A 6 74.15 5.83 14.90
CA THR A 6 74.18 4.83 13.85
C THR A 6 73.17 3.76 14.24
N ILE A 7 72.16 3.53 13.41
CA ILE A 7 71.25 2.41 13.61
C ILE A 7 72.09 1.15 13.53
N ASP A 8 72.29 0.52 14.68
CA ASP A 8 73.00 -0.74 14.81
C ASP A 8 72.35 -1.76 13.87
N ALA A 9 73.15 -2.67 13.31
CA ALA A 9 72.73 -3.67 12.31
C ALA A 9 71.88 -4.78 12.94
N TRP A 10 70.84 -4.37 13.65
CA TRP A 10 69.87 -5.16 14.35
C TRP A 10 68.66 -5.45 13.46
N PRO A 11 68.32 -6.72 13.15
CA PRO A 11 68.99 -7.96 13.48
C PRO A 11 69.65 -8.56 12.22
N ALA A 12 70.42 -7.78 11.45
CA ALA A 12 71.01 -8.28 10.21
C ALA A 12 72.00 -9.45 10.46
N HIS A 13 72.58 -9.55 11.68
CA HIS A 13 73.50 -10.62 12.06
C HIS A 13 73.25 -11.25 13.44
N ALA A 14 72.20 -10.86 14.14
CA ALA A 14 71.90 -11.29 15.51
C ALA A 14 71.53 -12.79 15.60
N SER A 15 70.72 -13.26 14.65
CA SER A 15 70.27 -14.66 14.60
C SER A 15 71.41 -15.63 14.27
N SER A 16 72.39 -15.19 13.48
CA SER A 16 73.58 -15.98 13.11
C SER A 16 74.54 -16.16 14.29
N ARG A 17 74.67 -15.16 15.17
CA ARG A 17 75.52 -15.25 16.37
C ARG A 17 74.96 -16.24 17.40
N PHE A 18 73.64 -16.26 17.60
CA PHE A 18 72.99 -17.16 18.56
C PHE A 18 72.88 -18.62 18.08
N ARG A 19 72.94 -18.86 16.76
CA ARG A 19 72.83 -20.19 16.14
C ARG A 19 74.02 -20.54 15.24
N ALA A 20 75.24 -20.16 15.62
CA ALA A 20 76.41 -20.55 14.83
C ALA A 20 76.70 -22.05 15.03
N THR A 21 76.72 -22.82 13.95
CA THR A 21 77.00 -24.27 13.95
C THR A 21 78.44 -24.62 14.22
N ASN A 22 79.36 -23.64 14.15
CA ASN A 22 80.81 -23.83 14.23
C ASN A 22 81.38 -23.28 15.56
N GLN A 23 80.65 -23.42 16.67
CA GLN A 23 81.13 -22.97 17.98
C GLN A 23 81.98 -24.06 18.63
N ILE A 24 83.15 -23.69 19.16
CA ILE A 24 84.05 -24.61 19.86
C ILE A 24 84.08 -24.21 21.33
N TYR A 25 83.73 -25.15 22.21
CA TYR A 25 83.73 -24.97 23.65
C TYR A 25 84.93 -25.66 24.30
N PHE A 26 85.58 -24.99 25.24
CA PHE A 26 86.68 -25.56 26.03
C PHE A 26 86.12 -26.24 27.28
N SER A 27 86.24 -27.57 27.35
CA SER A 27 85.82 -28.34 28.53
C SER A 27 86.77 -28.08 29.71
N PRO A 28 86.29 -28.07 30.97
CA PRO A 28 87.15 -27.98 32.16
C PRO A 28 88.20 -29.08 32.26
N LYS A 29 88.04 -30.16 31.49
CA LYS A 29 89.01 -31.26 31.34
C LYS A 29 90.04 -31.04 30.20
N GLY A 30 90.14 -29.82 29.66
CA GLY A 30 91.15 -29.45 28.65
C GLY A 30 90.88 -29.91 27.21
N HIS A 31 89.66 -30.32 26.90
CA HIS A 31 89.29 -30.82 25.56
C HIS A 31 88.44 -29.79 24.79
N LEU A 32 88.74 -29.61 23.50
CA LEU A 32 87.94 -28.83 22.57
C LEU A 32 86.75 -29.68 22.08
N ILE A 33 85.53 -29.22 22.35
CA ILE A 33 84.31 -29.91 21.93
C ILE A 33 83.55 -29.02 20.95
N HIS A 34 83.21 -29.58 19.79
CA HIS A 34 82.33 -28.94 18.82
C HIS A 34 80.90 -28.83 19.38
N GLN A 35 80.37 -27.62 19.46
CA GLN A 35 79.07 -27.32 20.06
C GLN A 35 78.03 -27.13 18.95
N SER A 36 76.99 -27.98 18.94
CA SER A 36 75.86 -27.83 18.02
C SER A 36 75.04 -26.59 18.36
N ALA A 37 74.29 -26.08 17.37
CA ALA A 37 73.45 -24.89 17.52
C ALA A 37 72.44 -24.97 18.68
N GLU A 38 72.02 -26.16 19.08
CA GLU A 38 71.09 -26.40 20.20
C GLU A 38 71.73 -26.20 21.59
N LYS A 39 73.05 -26.34 21.68
CA LYS A 39 73.80 -26.20 22.94
C LYS A 39 74.46 -24.83 23.08
N SER A 40 74.29 -23.92 22.12
CA SER A 40 74.89 -22.58 22.17
C SER A 40 74.42 -21.83 23.42
N LYS A 41 75.37 -21.28 24.19
CA LYS A 41 75.11 -20.51 25.42
C LYS A 41 75.29 -19.00 25.21
N LEU A 42 75.36 -18.53 23.97
CA LEU A 42 75.50 -17.10 23.74
C LEU A 42 74.21 -16.39 24.15
N PRO A 43 74.29 -15.28 24.90
CA PRO A 43 73.11 -14.55 25.32
C PRO A 43 72.34 -14.07 24.08
N PRO A 44 70.99 -14.05 24.14
CA PRO A 44 70.19 -13.45 23.09
C PRO A 44 70.65 -12.00 22.94
N VAL A 45 70.90 -11.58 21.70
CA VAL A 45 71.44 -10.24 21.49
C VAL A 45 70.39 -9.21 21.92
N ASN A 46 70.84 -8.21 22.67
CA ASN A 46 69.95 -7.26 23.32
C ASN A 46 69.25 -6.36 22.30
N LYS A 47 68.00 -6.02 22.59
CA LYS A 47 67.22 -5.10 21.79
C LYS A 47 67.90 -3.72 21.72
N PRO A 48 67.90 -3.04 20.57
CA PRO A 48 68.44 -1.70 20.48
C PRO A 48 67.69 -0.75 21.40
N ARG A 49 68.43 0.00 22.22
CA ARG A 49 67.89 0.99 23.16
C ARG A 49 66.94 2.00 22.50
N PHE A 50 67.21 2.35 21.23
CA PHE A 50 66.34 3.21 20.45
C PHE A 50 64.95 2.61 20.23
N LEU A 51 64.87 1.31 19.92
CA LEU A 51 63.61 0.62 19.71
C LEU A 51 62.80 0.52 21.01
N GLU A 52 63.46 0.31 22.14
CA GLU A 52 62.84 0.33 23.48
C GLU A 52 62.23 1.71 23.80
N ILE A 53 62.94 2.79 23.47
CA ILE A 53 62.44 4.17 23.67
C ILE A 53 61.19 4.41 22.81
N LEU A 54 61.19 3.96 21.55
CA LEU A 54 60.04 4.12 20.66
C LEU A 54 58.82 3.34 21.16
N GLU A 55 59.00 2.10 21.60
CA GLU A 55 57.90 1.29 22.16
C GLU A 55 57.36 1.86 23.47
N ALA A 56 58.24 2.30 24.37
CA ALA A 56 57.83 2.99 25.60
C ALA A 56 57.03 4.25 25.28
N ARG A 57 57.41 4.99 24.23
CA ARG A 57 56.68 6.17 23.75
C ARG A 57 55.30 5.80 23.19
N VAL A 58 55.20 4.76 22.36
CA VAL A 58 53.91 4.26 21.84
C VAL A 58 52.98 3.87 22.99
N ASN A 59 53.49 3.12 23.97
CA ASN A 59 52.69 2.64 25.10
C ASN A 59 52.25 3.80 26.00
N LYS A 60 53.12 4.78 26.22
CA LYS A 60 52.80 6.00 26.98
C LYS A 60 51.70 6.82 26.30
N GLU A 61 51.80 7.06 25.00
CA GLU A 61 50.79 7.82 24.25
C GLU A 61 49.47 7.04 24.16
N LYS A 62 49.51 5.72 23.91
CA LYS A 62 48.30 4.87 23.94
C LYS A 62 47.58 4.93 25.29
N ALA A 63 48.34 4.85 26.40
CA ALA A 63 47.79 4.93 27.76
C ALA A 63 47.17 6.31 28.04
N LYS A 64 47.86 7.39 27.61
CA LYS A 64 47.37 8.77 27.74
C LYS A 64 46.03 8.98 27.02
N PHE A 65 45.90 8.44 25.81
CA PHE A 65 44.73 8.59 24.97
C PHE A 65 43.69 7.47 25.11
N ARG A 66 43.90 6.51 26.03
CA ARG A 66 43.02 5.34 26.27
C ARG A 66 42.65 4.58 24.99
N VAL A 67 43.62 4.43 24.08
CA VAL A 67 43.41 3.76 22.80
C VAL A 67 43.48 2.25 22.98
N THR A 68 42.39 1.55 22.71
CA THR A 68 42.31 0.08 22.76
C THR A 68 42.81 -0.58 21.48
N GLU A 69 43.30 -1.82 21.60
CA GLU A 69 43.63 -2.65 20.44
C GLU A 69 42.37 -3.35 19.92
N GLY A 70 41.97 -3.05 18.69
CA GLY A 70 40.82 -3.68 18.06
C GLY A 70 40.43 -2.95 16.78
N GLN A 71 39.57 -1.94 16.91
CA GLN A 71 39.05 -1.20 15.76
C GLN A 71 40.07 -0.21 15.17
N PRO A 72 39.99 0.09 13.86
CA PRO A 72 40.72 1.18 13.25
C PRO A 72 40.38 2.49 13.97
N ASN A 73 41.38 3.12 14.58
CA ASN A 73 41.20 4.36 15.33
C ASN A 73 42.16 5.43 14.76
N PRO A 74 41.66 6.60 14.34
CA PRO A 74 42.49 7.64 13.75
C PRO A 74 43.56 8.15 14.71
N LEU A 75 43.27 8.19 16.01
CA LEU A 75 44.22 8.59 17.05
C LEU A 75 45.31 7.52 17.25
N ARG A 76 44.97 6.23 17.14
CA ARG A 76 45.95 5.13 17.13
C ARG A 76 46.91 5.30 15.95
N LEU A 77 46.36 5.53 14.76
CA LEU A 77 47.14 5.73 13.54
C LEU A 77 48.06 6.94 13.68
N GLN A 78 47.58 8.04 14.27
CA GLN A 78 48.38 9.24 14.50
C GLN A 78 49.59 8.99 15.40
N ILE A 79 49.42 8.28 16.52
CA ILE A 79 50.53 7.90 17.41
C ILE A 79 51.61 7.13 16.65
N TYR A 80 51.21 6.16 15.83
CA TYR A 80 52.16 5.38 15.03
C TYR A 80 52.81 6.20 13.91
N ARG A 81 52.10 7.12 13.27
CA ARG A 81 52.67 8.03 12.25
C ARG A 81 53.77 8.92 12.85
N GLU A 82 53.55 9.46 14.04
CA GLU A 82 54.53 10.30 14.73
C GLU A 82 55.77 9.51 15.14
N VAL A 83 55.58 8.32 15.73
CA VAL A 83 56.69 7.43 16.12
C VAL A 83 57.48 6.96 14.89
N PHE A 84 56.80 6.62 13.80
CA PHE A 84 57.44 6.23 12.55
C PHE A 84 58.22 7.38 11.91
N THR A 85 57.72 8.62 12.02
CA THR A 85 58.44 9.82 11.57
C THR A 85 59.75 10.00 12.33
N ILE A 86 59.72 9.86 13.66
CA ILE A 86 60.92 9.91 14.51
C ILE A 86 61.90 8.79 14.15
N PHE A 87 61.39 7.58 13.90
CA PHE A 87 62.20 6.45 13.45
C PHE A 87 62.92 6.79 12.13
N ILE A 88 62.18 7.25 11.11
CA ILE A 88 62.74 7.63 9.81
C ILE A 88 63.81 8.72 9.94
N GLN A 89 63.56 9.76 10.75
CA GLN A 89 64.51 10.86 10.98
C GLN A 89 65.83 10.40 11.61
N THR A 90 65.79 9.29 12.36
CA THR A 90 66.98 8.70 13.00
C THR A 90 67.70 7.73 12.03
N CYS A 91 67.04 7.26 10.98
CA CYS A 91 67.61 6.38 9.95
C CYS A 91 68.47 7.15 8.94
N VAL A 92 69.79 6.96 8.98
CA VAL A 92 70.71 7.60 8.03
C VAL A 92 70.65 6.99 6.63
N TYR A 93 70.65 5.65 6.52
CA TYR A 93 70.74 4.95 5.22
C TYR A 93 69.38 4.59 4.63
N TYR A 94 68.47 4.06 5.45
CA TYR A 94 67.13 3.64 5.01
C TYR A 94 66.08 4.76 5.09
N GLY A 95 66.41 5.90 5.71
CA GLY A 95 65.51 7.02 5.92
C GLY A 95 64.82 7.51 4.64
N PRO A 96 65.56 7.80 3.55
CA PRO A 96 64.95 8.28 2.30
C PRO A 96 63.94 7.30 1.68
N LEU A 97 64.23 6.00 1.72
CA LEU A 97 63.31 4.97 1.21
C LEU A 97 62.05 4.88 2.08
N LEU A 98 62.21 4.85 3.40
CA LEU A 98 61.08 4.76 4.33
C LEU A 98 60.21 6.02 4.31
N ALA A 99 60.82 7.19 4.11
CA ALA A 99 60.10 8.45 3.90
C ALA A 99 59.24 8.37 2.64
N ARG A 100 59.81 7.92 1.51
CA ARG A 100 59.04 7.75 0.27
C ARG A 100 57.89 6.76 0.42
N ILE A 101 58.12 5.63 1.08
CA ILE A 101 57.06 4.65 1.38
C ILE A 101 55.95 5.28 2.24
N LYS A 102 56.33 6.01 3.31
CA LYS A 102 55.39 6.73 4.16
C LYS A 102 54.56 7.72 3.33
N ASP A 103 55.20 8.50 2.48
CA ASP A 103 54.55 9.54 1.68
C ASP A 103 53.53 8.94 0.68
N GLU A 104 53.83 7.79 0.07
CA GLU A 104 52.88 7.06 -0.79
C GLU A 104 51.61 6.64 -0.02
N TYR A 105 51.78 6.06 1.18
CA TYR A 105 50.62 5.68 2.02
C TYR A 105 49.84 6.90 2.50
N GLU A 106 50.52 7.98 2.87
CA GLU A 106 49.86 9.21 3.32
C GLU A 106 49.10 9.90 2.18
N SER A 107 49.68 9.95 0.99
CA SER A 107 49.02 10.44 -0.22
C SER A 107 47.77 9.61 -0.54
N TYR A 108 47.87 8.28 -0.48
CA TYR A 108 46.72 7.40 -0.70
C TYR A 108 45.62 7.58 0.37
N LEU A 109 45.98 7.77 1.64
CA LEU A 109 45.01 8.05 2.70
C LEU A 109 44.24 9.36 2.45
N VAL A 110 44.94 10.42 2.01
CA VAL A 110 44.30 11.68 1.63
C VAL A 110 43.37 11.47 0.43
N HIS A 111 43.80 10.73 -0.59
CA HIS A 111 42.97 10.39 -1.73
C HIS A 111 41.67 9.70 -1.32
N ILE A 112 41.73 8.67 -0.45
CA ILE A 112 40.56 7.96 0.06
C ILE A 112 39.65 8.88 0.88
N GLN A 113 40.21 9.76 1.72
CA GLN A 113 39.41 10.74 2.46
C GLN A 113 38.67 11.70 1.53
N ASP A 114 39.29 12.14 0.44
CA ASP A 114 38.64 13.02 -0.53
C ASP A 114 37.56 12.29 -1.34
N GLN A 115 37.76 11.01 -1.69
CA GLN A 115 36.68 10.19 -2.26
C GLN A 115 35.50 10.05 -1.28
N LEU A 116 35.79 9.85 0.01
CA LEU A 116 34.75 9.74 1.04
C LEU A 116 33.94 11.04 1.18
N LYS A 117 34.60 12.21 1.15
CA LYS A 117 33.92 13.52 1.16
C LYS A 117 33.01 13.70 -0.05
N LYS A 118 33.40 13.24 -1.24
CA LYS A 118 32.55 13.29 -2.44
C LYS A 118 31.30 12.40 -2.32
N LEU A 119 31.37 11.32 -1.54
CA LEU A 119 30.24 10.41 -1.33
C LEU A 119 29.23 10.94 -0.29
N GLN A 120 29.63 11.81 0.63
CA GLN A 120 28.71 12.41 1.62
C GLN A 120 27.51 13.13 0.99
N PRO A 121 27.66 14.10 0.06
CA PRO A 121 26.52 14.81 -0.50
C PRO A 121 25.59 13.88 -1.29
N ILE A 122 26.12 12.82 -1.90
CA ILE A 122 25.31 11.81 -2.59
C ILE A 122 24.42 11.05 -1.60
N ARG A 123 24.94 10.71 -0.41
CA ARG A 123 24.14 10.09 0.65
C ARG A 123 23.05 11.02 1.18
N GLU A 124 23.35 12.29 1.37
CA GLU A 124 22.39 13.31 1.81
C GLU A 124 21.29 13.54 0.77
N LEU A 125 21.66 13.63 -0.50
CA LEU A 125 20.72 13.73 -1.61
C LEU A 125 19.82 12.49 -1.67
N LEU A 126 20.39 11.29 -1.56
CA LEU A 126 19.62 10.04 -1.55
C LEU A 126 18.62 10.00 -0.40
N TRP A 127 19.02 10.42 0.80
CA TRP A 127 18.12 10.52 1.95
C TRP A 127 16.98 11.49 1.69
N THR A 128 17.27 12.66 1.12
CA THR A 128 16.27 13.68 0.80
C THR A 128 15.27 13.17 -0.24
N VAL A 129 15.75 12.54 -1.31
CA VAL A 129 14.90 11.94 -2.36
C VAL A 129 14.06 10.79 -1.80
N SER A 130 14.61 9.97 -0.90
CA SER A 130 13.85 8.91 -0.22
C SER A 130 12.69 9.51 0.58
N GLN A 131 12.96 10.57 1.36
CA GLN A 131 11.96 11.26 2.15
C GLN A 131 10.88 11.92 1.28
N GLU A 132 11.27 12.50 0.15
CA GLU A 132 10.34 13.10 -0.82
C GLU A 132 9.43 12.04 -1.44
N CYS A 133 9.98 10.89 -1.83
CA CYS A 133 9.20 9.75 -2.34
C CYS A 133 8.19 9.25 -1.30
N GLU A 134 8.61 9.04 -0.05
CA GLU A 134 7.72 8.63 1.05
C GLU A 134 6.59 9.63 1.30
N ASN A 135 6.92 10.93 1.27
CA ASN A 135 5.94 12.01 1.40
C ASN A 135 4.94 12.00 0.24
N ARG A 136 5.41 11.78 -0.99
CA ARG A 136 4.56 11.74 -2.18
C ARG A 136 3.58 10.55 -2.14
N VAL A 137 4.08 9.36 -1.80
CA VAL A 137 3.25 8.16 -1.61
C VAL A 137 2.22 8.38 -0.50
N SER A 138 2.64 8.94 0.63
CA SER A 138 1.74 9.26 1.74
C SER A 138 0.66 10.27 1.34
N SER A 139 1.00 11.28 0.54
CA SER A 139 0.05 12.27 0.03
C SER A 139 -0.98 11.64 -0.90
N MET A 140 -0.54 10.79 -1.83
CA MET A 140 -1.43 10.02 -2.72
C MET A 140 -2.41 9.17 -1.91
N HIS A 141 -1.92 8.38 -0.95
CA HIS A 141 -2.79 7.55 -0.10
C HIS A 141 -3.79 8.37 0.72
N ARG A 142 -3.42 9.56 1.19
CA ARG A 142 -4.37 10.46 1.86
C ARG A 142 -5.45 10.93 0.90
N GLN A 143 -5.10 11.25 -0.34
CA GLN A 143 -6.06 11.69 -1.34
C GLN A 143 -6.99 10.56 -1.76
N GLU A 144 -6.46 9.38 -2.07
CA GLU A 144 -7.23 8.17 -2.39
C GLU A 144 -8.20 7.83 -1.25
N ASN A 145 -7.75 7.88 0.00
CA ASN A 145 -8.63 7.61 1.14
C ASN A 145 -9.76 8.63 1.30
N LYS A 146 -9.53 9.91 0.96
CA LYS A 146 -10.60 10.92 0.95
C LYS A 146 -11.61 10.62 -0.15
N GLU A 147 -11.15 10.26 -1.34
CA GLU A 147 -11.99 9.92 -2.48
C GLU A 147 -12.82 8.65 -2.21
N ILE A 148 -12.19 7.60 -1.69
CA ILE A 148 -12.88 6.37 -1.28
C ILE A 148 -13.99 6.68 -0.26
N LYS A 149 -13.74 7.54 0.73
CA LYS A 149 -14.76 7.95 1.69
C LYS A 149 -15.92 8.69 1.03
N LYS A 150 -15.62 9.61 0.11
CA LYS A 150 -16.63 10.36 -0.66
C LYS A 150 -17.49 9.41 -1.49
N LEU A 151 -16.87 8.54 -2.27
CA LEU A 151 -17.56 7.55 -3.10
C LEU A 151 -18.41 6.57 -2.27
N LYS A 152 -17.93 6.15 -1.09
CA LYS A 152 -18.73 5.33 -0.17
C LYS A 152 -19.99 6.06 0.32
N LEU A 153 -19.88 7.36 0.60
CA LEU A 153 -21.03 8.18 1.02
C LEU A 153 -22.03 8.36 -0.13
N GLU A 154 -21.55 8.68 -1.32
CA GLU A 154 -22.37 8.82 -2.53
C GLU A 154 -23.08 7.51 -2.87
N LYS A 155 -22.36 6.37 -2.84
CA LYS A 155 -22.96 5.03 -3.03
C LYS A 155 -24.11 4.80 -2.05
N LYS A 156 -23.91 5.11 -0.76
CA LYS A 156 -24.95 4.93 0.25
C LYS A 156 -26.17 5.81 -0.03
N ALA A 157 -25.95 7.07 -0.42
CA ALA A 157 -27.03 7.99 -0.77
C ALA A 157 -27.83 7.50 -1.98
N LEU A 158 -27.15 7.07 -3.04
CA LEU A 158 -27.78 6.52 -4.24
C LEU A 158 -28.57 5.24 -3.93
N MET A 159 -28.02 4.33 -3.10
CA MET A 159 -28.75 3.14 -2.67
C MET A 159 -30.03 3.49 -1.90
N ALA A 160 -29.99 4.50 -1.04
CA ALA A 160 -31.18 4.97 -0.33
C ALA A 160 -32.22 5.58 -1.28
N GLN A 161 -31.77 6.30 -2.31
CA GLN A 161 -32.66 6.86 -3.34
C GLN A 161 -33.32 5.76 -4.17
N ILE A 162 -32.57 4.74 -4.58
CA ILE A 162 -33.10 3.58 -5.31
C ILE A 162 -34.17 2.87 -4.47
N ALA A 163 -33.88 2.62 -3.18
CA ALA A 163 -34.84 1.98 -2.29
C ALA A 163 -36.14 2.79 -2.16
N ARG A 164 -36.03 4.13 -2.05
CA ARG A 164 -37.20 5.01 -1.99
C ARG A 164 -38.02 4.96 -3.28
N LEU A 165 -37.38 5.09 -4.44
CA LEU A 165 -38.07 5.03 -5.73
C LEU A 165 -38.74 3.68 -5.99
N TYR A 166 -38.12 2.59 -5.52
CA TYR A 166 -38.71 1.26 -5.59
C TYR A 166 -39.98 1.15 -4.73
N GLU A 167 -39.94 1.67 -3.50
CA GLU A 167 -41.11 1.71 -2.62
C GLU A 167 -42.24 2.58 -3.18
N GLU A 168 -41.91 3.76 -3.70
CA GLU A 168 -42.86 4.65 -4.39
C GLU A 168 -43.50 3.95 -5.60
N GLY A 169 -42.70 3.25 -6.41
CA GLY A 169 -43.18 2.46 -7.54
C GLY A 169 -44.15 1.34 -7.14
N ASN A 170 -43.83 0.62 -6.06
CA ASN A 170 -44.72 -0.42 -5.52
C ASN A 170 -46.03 0.18 -5.00
N SER A 171 -45.95 1.28 -4.25
CA SER A 171 -47.13 2.00 -3.74
C SER A 171 -48.05 2.46 -4.87
N LEU A 172 -47.48 3.07 -5.92
CA LEU A 172 -48.25 3.51 -7.09
C LEU A 172 -48.85 2.33 -7.84
N THR A 173 -48.13 1.22 -7.95
CA THR A 173 -48.66 0.00 -8.59
C THR A 173 -49.88 -0.53 -7.84
N CYS A 174 -49.80 -0.61 -6.50
CA CYS A 174 -50.93 -1.02 -5.67
C CYS A 174 -52.12 -0.04 -5.79
N GLU A 175 -51.86 1.27 -5.86
CA GLU A 175 -52.91 2.27 -6.06
C GLU A 175 -53.58 2.15 -7.43
N VAL A 176 -52.81 1.93 -8.49
CA VAL A 176 -53.34 1.69 -9.84
C VAL A 176 -54.16 0.41 -9.89
N GLU A 177 -53.69 -0.68 -9.30
CA GLU A 177 -54.46 -1.94 -9.21
C GLU A 177 -55.78 -1.74 -8.46
N HIS A 178 -55.74 -1.01 -7.35
CA HIS A 178 -56.94 -0.70 -6.56
C HIS A 178 -57.96 0.13 -7.36
N LEU A 179 -57.52 1.24 -7.97
CA LEU A 179 -58.37 2.11 -8.78
C LEU A 179 -58.92 1.38 -10.01
N THR A 180 -58.13 0.51 -10.63
CA THR A 180 -58.58 -0.31 -11.77
C THR A 180 -59.70 -1.25 -11.32
N SER A 181 -59.55 -1.93 -10.18
CA SER A 181 -60.61 -2.79 -9.63
C SER A 181 -61.87 -2.00 -9.26
N GLU A 182 -61.74 -0.80 -8.70
CA GLU A 182 -62.89 0.07 -8.42
C GLU A 182 -63.61 0.52 -9.69
N LEU A 183 -62.86 0.85 -10.75
CA LEU A 183 -63.41 1.24 -12.04
C LEU A 183 -64.17 0.09 -12.70
N GLU A 184 -63.61 -1.13 -12.66
CA GLU A 184 -64.28 -2.34 -13.15
C GLU A 184 -65.60 -2.58 -12.42
N LYS A 185 -65.61 -2.49 -11.08
CA LYS A 185 -66.85 -2.62 -10.28
C LYS A 185 -67.90 -1.58 -10.65
N LYS A 186 -67.49 -0.32 -10.86
CA LYS A 186 -68.40 0.74 -11.30
C LYS A 186 -68.92 0.49 -12.71
N ALA A 187 -68.06 0.05 -13.64
CA ALA A 187 -68.47 -0.28 -15.00
C ALA A 187 -69.50 -1.43 -15.02
N ASP A 188 -69.31 -2.46 -14.20
CA ASP A 188 -70.25 -3.56 -14.05
C ASP A 188 -71.58 -3.10 -13.45
N ALA A 189 -71.56 -2.26 -12.40
CA ALA A 189 -72.77 -1.69 -11.81
C ALA A 189 -73.56 -0.83 -12.81
N TRP A 190 -72.86 -0.06 -13.66
CA TRP A 190 -73.51 0.74 -14.71
C TRP A 190 -74.11 -0.15 -15.81
N ARG A 191 -73.44 -1.26 -16.15
CA ARG A 191 -73.96 -2.23 -17.11
C ARG A 191 -75.23 -2.91 -16.60
N THR A 192 -75.22 -3.38 -15.35
CA THR A 192 -76.40 -4.00 -14.73
C THR A 192 -77.56 -3.02 -14.60
N GLU A 193 -77.30 -1.76 -14.23
CA GLU A 193 -78.33 -0.72 -14.20
C GLU A 193 -78.89 -0.44 -15.61
N SER A 194 -78.04 -0.31 -16.62
CA SER A 194 -78.44 -0.09 -18.01
C SER A 194 -79.29 -1.24 -18.55
N ASP A 195 -78.91 -2.49 -18.28
CA ASP A 195 -79.66 -3.67 -18.70
C ASP A 195 -81.00 -3.78 -17.97
N GLY A 196 -81.04 -3.42 -16.67
CA GLY A 196 -82.30 -3.29 -15.92
C GLY A 196 -83.22 -2.22 -16.50
N ARG A 197 -82.69 -1.05 -16.89
CA ARG A 197 -83.47 0.00 -17.57
C ARG A 197 -84.00 -0.47 -18.93
N LYS A 198 -83.20 -1.18 -19.73
CA LYS A 198 -83.65 -1.73 -21.03
C LYS A 198 -84.77 -2.75 -20.84
N LEU A 199 -84.66 -3.63 -19.84
CA LEU A 199 -85.70 -4.61 -19.53
C LEU A 199 -87.00 -3.91 -19.13
N LEU A 200 -86.93 -2.92 -18.23
CA LEU A 200 -88.09 -2.13 -17.82
C LEU A 200 -88.74 -1.40 -19.00
N VAL A 201 -87.95 -0.80 -19.91
CA VAL A 201 -88.47 -0.18 -21.13
C VAL A 201 -89.16 -1.21 -22.02
N SER A 202 -88.60 -2.41 -22.16
CA SER A 202 -89.22 -3.50 -22.91
C SER A 202 -90.56 -3.92 -22.32
N GLU A 203 -90.63 -4.09 -20.99
CA GLU A 203 -91.87 -4.40 -20.27
C GLU A 203 -92.92 -3.30 -20.43
N VAL A 204 -92.53 -2.03 -20.27
CA VAL A 204 -93.42 -0.88 -20.49
C VAL A 204 -93.94 -0.86 -21.93
N ASN A 205 -93.09 -1.13 -22.92
CA ASN A 205 -93.51 -1.20 -24.32
C ASN A 205 -94.47 -2.36 -24.58
N GLU A 206 -94.23 -3.54 -24.00
CA GLU A 206 -95.11 -4.70 -24.11
C GLU A 206 -96.49 -4.42 -23.48
N LEU A 207 -96.51 -3.85 -22.27
CA LEU A 207 -97.74 -3.43 -21.60
C LEU A 207 -98.50 -2.37 -22.42
N THR A 208 -97.77 -1.42 -23.01
CA THR A 208 -98.36 -0.39 -23.89
C THR A 208 -98.94 -1.01 -25.17
N SER A 209 -98.28 -2.03 -25.76
CA SER A 209 -98.82 -2.76 -26.91
C SER A 209 -100.09 -3.51 -26.55
N ARG A 210 -100.08 -4.25 -25.44
CA ARG A 210 -101.27 -4.97 -24.93
C ARG A 210 -102.43 -4.03 -24.65
N LEU A 211 -102.17 -2.87 -24.07
CA LEU A 211 -103.20 -1.84 -23.84
C LEU A 211 -103.79 -1.37 -25.18
N LYS A 212 -102.95 -1.06 -26.17
CA LYS A 212 -103.41 -0.67 -27.51
C LYS A 212 -104.21 -1.77 -28.21
N GLU A 213 -103.81 -3.03 -28.06
CA GLU A 213 -104.54 -4.18 -28.58
C GLU A 213 -105.92 -4.30 -27.92
N MET A 214 -106.00 -4.21 -26.59
CA MET A 214 -107.28 -4.19 -25.87
C MET A 214 -108.16 -3.00 -26.29
N GLU A 215 -107.59 -1.80 -26.40
CA GLU A 215 -108.30 -0.62 -26.91
C GLU A 215 -108.82 -0.82 -28.34
N SER A 216 -108.04 -1.49 -29.20
CA SER A 216 -108.47 -1.81 -30.57
C SER A 216 -109.60 -2.84 -30.60
N LEU A 217 -109.55 -3.86 -29.73
CA LEU A 217 -110.61 -4.86 -29.61
C LEU A 217 -111.90 -4.23 -29.06
N ALA A 218 -111.79 -3.39 -28.03
CA ALA A 218 -112.93 -2.65 -27.49
C ALA A 218 -113.55 -1.70 -28.54
N ARG A 219 -112.73 -1.03 -29.37
CA ARG A 219 -113.24 -0.24 -30.51
C ARG A 219 -113.89 -1.10 -31.59
N ALA A 220 -113.36 -2.29 -31.85
CA ALA A 220 -113.93 -3.23 -32.80
C ALA A 220 -115.28 -3.80 -32.32
N GLU A 221 -115.42 -4.11 -31.02
CA GLU A 221 -116.71 -4.47 -30.42
C GLU A 221 -117.72 -3.33 -30.54
N VAL A 222 -117.34 -2.07 -30.28
CA VAL A 222 -118.23 -0.91 -30.50
C VAL A 222 -118.60 -0.73 -31.98
N ALA A 223 -117.72 -1.12 -32.91
CA ALA A 223 -118.00 -1.09 -34.34
C ALA A 223 -118.86 -2.28 -34.82
N ASP A 224 -118.78 -3.44 -34.17
CA ASP A 224 -119.62 -4.62 -34.45
C ASP A 224 -121.01 -4.50 -33.79
N ASP A 225 -121.10 -3.85 -32.63
CA ASP A 225 -122.36 -3.42 -31.97
C ASP A 225 -123.02 -2.23 -32.68
N SER A 226 -122.34 -1.58 -33.63
CA SER A 226 -122.99 -0.66 -34.56
C SER A 226 -123.74 -1.47 -35.61
N GLU A 227 -124.98 -1.85 -35.28
CA GLU A 227 -125.88 -2.57 -36.19
C GLU A 227 -125.88 -1.95 -37.60
N ASP A 228 -125.57 -2.77 -38.61
CA ASP A 228 -125.74 -2.41 -40.01
C ASP A 228 -127.18 -1.89 -40.21
N PRO A 229 -127.39 -0.63 -40.63
CA PRO A 229 -128.72 -0.06 -40.77
C PRO A 229 -129.63 -0.85 -41.72
N LEU A 230 -129.06 -1.70 -42.60
CA LEU A 230 -129.82 -2.64 -43.42
C LEU A 230 -130.36 -3.84 -42.63
N LYS A 231 -129.63 -4.37 -41.65
CA LYS A 231 -130.11 -5.46 -40.78
C LYS A 231 -131.27 -4.99 -39.90
N LEU A 232 -131.16 -3.79 -39.33
CA LEU A 232 -132.23 -3.15 -38.56
C LEU A 232 -133.49 -2.92 -39.40
N ARG A 233 -133.33 -2.50 -40.67
CA ARG A 233 -134.46 -2.30 -41.58
C ARG A 233 -135.19 -3.60 -41.90
N ILE A 234 -134.46 -4.69 -42.12
CA ILE A 234 -135.04 -6.01 -42.37
C ILE A 234 -135.79 -6.49 -41.12
N ALA A 235 -135.20 -6.40 -39.92
CA ALA A 235 -135.89 -6.80 -38.69
C ALA A 235 -137.20 -6.01 -38.46
N LEU A 236 -137.21 -4.71 -38.76
CA LEU A 236 -138.41 -3.86 -38.72
C LEU A 236 -139.48 -4.27 -39.76
N GLU A 237 -139.08 -4.65 -40.98
CA GLU A 237 -140.02 -5.15 -42.00
C GLU A 237 -140.71 -6.46 -41.60
N TRP A 238 -140.05 -7.30 -40.79
CA TRP A 238 -140.64 -8.54 -40.27
C TRP A 238 -141.53 -8.33 -39.02
N VAL A 239 -141.34 -7.25 -38.27
CA VAL A 239 -142.16 -6.91 -37.09
C VAL A 239 -143.43 -6.12 -37.47
N ILE A 240 -143.46 -5.47 -38.63
CA ILE A 240 -144.60 -4.64 -39.09
C ILE A 240 -145.63 -5.46 -39.92
N ASN A 241 -145.38 -6.74 -40.21
CA ASN A 241 -146.31 -7.63 -40.95
C ASN A 241 -147.02 -8.68 -40.06
N PHE A 242 -147.44 -8.29 -38.85
CA PHE A 242 -148.38 -9.06 -38.00
C PHE A 242 -149.54 -8.20 -37.55
#